data_AF-A0A0X8K729-F1
#
_entry.id   AF-A0A0X8K729-F1
#
_cell.length_a   1.000
_cell.length_b   1.000
_cell.length_c   1.000
_cell.angle_alpha   90.00
_cell.angle_beta   90.00
_cell.angle_gamma   90.00
#
_symmetry.space_group_name_H-M   'P 1'
#
loop_
_entity.id
_entity.type
_entity.pdbx_description
1 polymer ?
#
loop_
_entity_poly.entity_id
_entity_poly.type
_entity_poly.pdbx_seq_one_letter_code
_entity_poly.pdbx_strand_id
1 'polypeptide(L)'
;MAKNTSKITHRITTKTLSVTTENFVVHPSVVKAFQIYCENFPTPSAHQNSHKPLIFDVIKDDDRFYFFDNFAEVVLVNDDTNVTIRPLRLSNIDIERRAWASLKADFYALKPINPKIFNELKQYMPKKIAEELFGGNMTIEKILADLQLERHHYDYQAKLQREHRQYTFPLFSQLIQEALDGY
;
A
#
# COMPACT_ATOMS: atom_id res chain seq x y z
N MET A 1 50.56 -6.54 15.80
CA MET A 1 49.15 -6.73 16.15
C MET A 1 48.28 -5.95 15.16
N ALA A 2 47.52 -6.63 14.31
CA ALA A 2 46.50 -6.01 13.46
C ALA A 2 45.21 -6.83 13.60
N LYS A 3 44.15 -6.17 14.05
CA LYS A 3 42.85 -6.77 14.36
C LYS A 3 42.15 -7.14 13.04
N ASN A 4 41.95 -8.43 12.81
CA ASN A 4 41.03 -8.92 11.78
C ASN A 4 39.59 -8.64 12.26
N THR A 5 38.97 -7.61 11.71
CA THR A 5 37.52 -7.40 11.82
C THR A 5 36.82 -8.31 10.82
N SER A 6 36.52 -9.53 11.25
CA SER A 6 35.63 -10.45 10.56
C SER A 6 34.26 -9.78 10.44
N LYS A 7 33.90 -9.33 9.22
CA LYS A 7 32.53 -8.91 8.91
C LYS A 7 31.62 -10.12 9.07
N ILE A 8 30.89 -10.19 10.17
CA ILE A 8 29.82 -11.17 10.37
C ILE A 8 28.77 -10.89 9.29
N THR A 9 28.83 -11.66 8.22
CA THR A 9 27.83 -11.60 7.15
C THR A 9 26.65 -12.39 7.69
N HIS A 10 25.64 -11.72 8.23
CA HIS A 10 24.40 -12.37 8.67
C HIS A 10 23.79 -13.07 7.45
N ARG A 11 23.88 -14.40 7.45
CA ARG A 11 23.30 -15.24 6.39
C ARG A 11 21.78 -15.13 6.53
N ILE A 12 21.16 -14.37 5.65
CA ILE A 12 19.70 -14.28 5.59
C ILE A 12 19.19 -15.66 5.17
N THR A 13 18.48 -16.34 6.06
CA THR A 13 17.94 -17.67 5.81
C THR A 13 16.55 -17.51 5.23
N THR A 14 16.36 -17.94 3.99
CA THR A 14 15.04 -18.03 3.35
C THR A 14 14.41 -19.39 3.69
N LYS A 15 13.11 -19.40 3.99
CA LYS A 15 12.34 -20.63 4.22
C LYS A 15 11.03 -20.56 3.45
N THR A 16 10.69 -21.62 2.72
CA THR A 16 9.35 -21.79 2.15
C THR A 16 8.47 -22.46 3.20
N LEU A 17 7.30 -21.88 3.47
CA LEU A 17 6.34 -22.44 4.40
C LEU A 17 4.92 -22.07 3.96
N SER A 18 3.97 -22.94 4.34
CA SER A 18 2.55 -22.64 4.22
C SER A 18 2.18 -21.66 5.32
N VAL A 19 1.60 -20.53 4.94
CA VAL A 19 1.13 -19.50 5.86
C VAL A 19 -0.36 -19.63 6.08
N THR A 20 -0.80 -19.36 7.30
CA THR A 20 -2.21 -19.25 7.66
C THR A 20 -2.51 -17.82 8.07
N THR A 21 -3.78 -17.41 8.05
CA THR A 21 -4.19 -16.09 8.57
C THR A 21 -3.76 -15.84 10.03
N GLU A 22 -3.50 -16.90 10.81
CA GLU A 22 -3.10 -16.80 12.21
C GLU A 22 -1.60 -16.52 12.39
N ASN A 23 -0.77 -16.96 11.45
CA ASN A 23 0.69 -16.86 11.54
C ASN A 23 1.28 -15.78 10.61
N PHE A 24 0.54 -15.30 9.62
CA PHE A 24 0.99 -14.28 8.67
C PHE A 24 0.15 -13.01 8.83
N VAL A 25 0.73 -12.02 9.51
CA VAL A 25 0.00 -10.88 10.07
C VAL A 25 0.64 -9.56 9.65
N VAL A 26 -0.14 -8.49 9.55
CA VAL A 26 0.40 -7.15 9.32
C VAL A 26 1.21 -6.68 10.53
N HIS A 27 2.39 -6.11 10.31
CA HIS A 27 3.18 -5.52 11.39
C HIS A 27 2.42 -4.33 12.02
N PRO A 28 2.36 -4.20 13.37
CA PRO A 28 1.58 -3.15 14.03
C PRO A 28 1.91 -1.72 13.57
N SER A 29 3.19 -1.44 13.27
CA SER A 29 3.64 -0.12 12.81
C SER A 29 3.12 0.28 11.42
N VAL A 30 2.56 -0.64 10.63
CA VAL A 30 2.20 -0.38 9.23
C VAL A 30 0.73 -0.60 8.94
N VAL A 31 -0.07 -0.87 9.97
CA VAL A 31 -1.53 -1.14 9.86
C VAL A 31 -2.23 -0.06 9.05
N LYS A 32 -1.90 1.22 9.26
CA LYS A 32 -2.56 2.31 8.54
C LYS A 32 -2.18 2.36 7.06
N ALA A 33 -0.91 2.12 6.73
CA ALA A 33 -0.47 2.04 5.33
C ALA A 33 -1.14 0.87 4.61
N PHE A 34 -1.23 -0.29 5.27
CA PHE A 34 -1.92 -1.46 4.72
C PHE A 34 -3.43 -1.23 4.58
N GLN A 35 -4.08 -0.59 5.55
CA GLN A 35 -5.50 -0.22 5.45
C GLN A 35 -5.75 0.68 4.22
N ILE A 36 -4.92 1.71 4.01
CA ILE A 36 -5.04 2.58 2.83
C ILE A 36 -4.91 1.78 1.54
N TYR A 37 -4.00 0.79 1.51
CA TYR A 37 -3.87 -0.13 0.38
C TYR A 37 -5.19 -0.86 0.12
N CYS A 38 -5.69 -1.60 1.11
CA CYS A 38 -6.90 -2.41 0.98
C CYS A 38 -8.15 -1.60 0.59
N GLU A 39 -8.30 -0.37 1.10
CA GLU A 39 -9.50 0.45 0.87
C GLU A 39 -9.51 1.19 -0.46
N ASN A 40 -8.34 1.35 -1.10
CA ASN A 40 -8.22 2.28 -2.23
C ASN A 40 -7.53 1.72 -3.46
N PHE A 41 -6.80 0.60 -3.34
CA PHE A 41 -6.09 -0.01 -4.46
C PHE A 41 -6.90 -1.17 -5.05
N PRO A 42 -6.85 -1.37 -6.37
CA PRO A 42 -7.49 -2.51 -6.99
C PRO A 42 -6.80 -3.79 -6.54
N THR A 43 -7.58 -4.83 -6.21
CA THR A 43 -7.04 -6.15 -5.94
C THR A 43 -6.36 -6.69 -7.20
N PRO A 44 -5.08 -7.08 -7.15
CA PRO A 44 -4.42 -7.67 -8.31
C PRO A 44 -5.13 -8.95 -8.73
N SER A 45 -5.23 -9.23 -10.03
CA SER A 45 -5.83 -10.48 -10.49
C SER A 45 -4.90 -11.65 -10.17
N ALA A 46 -5.40 -12.71 -9.54
CA ALA A 46 -4.62 -13.90 -9.17
C ALA A 46 -3.87 -14.55 -10.36
N HIS A 47 -4.35 -14.33 -11.60
CA HIS A 47 -3.75 -14.87 -12.82
C HIS A 47 -2.47 -14.15 -13.26
N GLN A 48 -2.13 -12.99 -12.69
CA GLN A 48 -0.92 -12.24 -13.08
C GLN A 48 0.37 -12.82 -12.48
N ASN A 49 0.29 -13.63 -11.41
CA ASN A 49 1.45 -14.05 -10.63
C ASN A 49 1.69 -15.56 -10.58
N SER A 50 1.01 -16.35 -11.42
CA SER A 50 0.96 -17.83 -11.31
C SER A 50 2.30 -18.57 -11.46
N HIS A 51 3.39 -17.89 -11.84
CA HIS A 51 4.69 -18.53 -12.07
C HIS A 51 5.84 -18.00 -11.20
N LYS A 52 5.62 -16.95 -10.39
CA LYS A 52 6.68 -16.37 -9.55
C LYS A 52 6.48 -16.78 -8.10
N PRO A 53 7.52 -17.31 -7.41
CA PRO A 53 7.42 -17.55 -5.98
C PRO A 53 7.18 -16.22 -5.25
N LEU A 54 6.16 -16.19 -4.39
CA LEU A 54 5.89 -15.05 -3.52
C LEU A 54 6.98 -15.02 -2.43
N ILE A 55 7.72 -13.92 -2.36
CA ILE A 55 8.81 -13.76 -1.40
C ILE A 55 8.52 -12.53 -0.54
N PHE A 56 8.42 -12.72 0.77
CA PHE A 56 8.14 -11.64 1.72
C PHE A 56 9.30 -11.43 2.70
N ASP A 57 9.70 -10.18 2.86
CA ASP A 57 10.54 -9.75 3.97
C ASP A 57 9.64 -9.61 5.22
N VAL A 58 10.04 -10.20 6.36
CA VAL A 58 9.20 -10.19 7.57
C VAL A 58 9.94 -9.94 8.88
N ILE A 59 9.16 -9.37 9.79
CA ILE A 59 9.13 -9.55 11.25
C ILE A 59 9.02 -10.98 11.76
N LYS A 60 10.08 -11.70 12.19
CA LYS A 60 9.84 -12.97 12.91
C LYS A 60 9.77 -12.73 14.42
N ASP A 61 8.66 -13.13 15.03
CA ASP A 61 8.47 -13.17 16.49
C ASP A 61 7.73 -14.47 16.85
N ASP A 62 8.37 -15.35 17.61
CA ASP A 62 7.92 -16.72 17.89
C ASP A 62 7.46 -17.48 16.62
N ASP A 63 6.17 -17.81 16.54
CA ASP A 63 5.53 -18.52 15.43
C ASP A 63 4.80 -17.58 14.46
N ARG A 64 4.94 -16.26 14.64
CA ARG A 64 4.32 -15.25 13.79
C ARG A 64 5.33 -14.58 12.85
N PHE A 65 4.84 -14.29 11.66
CA PHE A 65 5.54 -13.60 10.59
C PHE A 65 4.79 -12.32 10.26
N TYR A 66 5.40 -11.19 10.63
CA TYR A 66 4.83 -9.87 10.41
C TYR A 66 5.31 -9.27 9.09
N PHE A 67 4.45 -9.20 8.08
CA PHE A 67 4.75 -8.49 6.84
C PHE A 67 4.58 -6.98 7.03
N PHE A 68 5.27 -6.20 6.21
CA PHE A 68 5.24 -4.74 6.34
C PHE A 68 5.35 -3.97 5.02
N ASP A 69 5.60 -4.65 3.90
CA ASP A 69 5.66 -4.06 2.56
C ASP A 69 5.00 -5.00 1.54
N ASN A 70 5.09 -4.63 0.25
CA ASN A 70 4.64 -5.45 -0.87
C ASN A 70 3.16 -5.87 -0.76
N PHE A 71 2.31 -4.92 -0.36
CA PHE A 71 0.89 -5.15 -0.05
C PHE A 71 0.12 -5.80 -1.19
N ALA A 72 0.49 -5.49 -2.44
CA ALA A 72 -0.09 -6.11 -3.63
C ALA A 72 0.07 -7.63 -3.69
N GLU A 73 1.23 -8.15 -3.30
CA GLU A 73 1.46 -9.60 -3.26
C GLU A 73 0.83 -10.21 -2.00
N VAL A 74 0.83 -9.48 -0.87
CA VAL A 74 0.23 -9.95 0.39
C VAL A 74 -1.26 -10.23 0.24
N VAL A 75 -2.02 -9.36 -0.44
CA VAL A 75 -3.48 -9.54 -0.61
C VAL A 75 -3.85 -10.74 -1.49
N LEU A 76 -2.87 -11.39 -2.12
CA LEU A 76 -3.06 -12.61 -2.92
C LEU A 76 -2.82 -13.90 -2.11
N VAL A 77 -2.29 -13.77 -0.89
CA VAL A 77 -1.98 -14.90 -0.02
C VAL A 77 -3.26 -15.42 0.64
N ASN A 78 -3.57 -16.68 0.39
CA ASN A 78 -4.62 -17.45 1.07
C ASN A 78 -3.99 -18.59 1.92
N ASP A 79 -4.77 -19.26 2.77
CA ASP A 79 -4.28 -20.30 3.70
C ASP A 79 -3.54 -21.48 3.05
N ASP A 80 -3.77 -21.73 1.75
CA ASP A 80 -3.08 -22.78 0.99
C ASP A 80 -1.85 -22.28 0.20
N THR A 81 -1.45 -21.02 0.40
CA THR A 81 -0.38 -20.39 -0.38
C THR A 81 0.97 -20.68 0.25
N ASN A 82 1.85 -21.33 -0.50
CA ASN A 82 3.25 -21.46 -0.11
C ASN A 82 4.01 -20.18 -0.42
N VAL A 83 4.54 -19.55 0.62
CA VAL A 83 5.32 -18.32 0.49
C VAL A 83 6.75 -18.56 0.95
N THR A 84 7.69 -17.88 0.33
CA THR A 84 9.08 -17.82 0.79
C THR A 84 9.25 -16.65 1.72
N ILE A 85 9.63 -16.91 2.96
CA ILE A 85 9.81 -15.88 3.97
C ILE A 85 11.30 -15.59 4.15
N ARG A 86 11.62 -14.30 4.26
CA ARG A 86 12.94 -13.77 4.56
C ARG A 86 12.89 -12.95 5.85
N PRO A 87 13.26 -13.53 7.00
CA PRO A 87 13.27 -12.81 8.26
C PRO A 87 14.33 -11.71 8.26
N LEU A 88 13.94 -10.50 8.64
CA LEU A 88 14.83 -9.36 8.82
C LEU A 88 14.82 -8.87 10.27
N ARG A 89 15.87 -8.14 10.64
CA ARG A 89 15.95 -7.39 11.90
C ARG A 89 15.98 -5.91 11.56
N LEU A 90 14.84 -5.25 11.69
CA LEU A 90 14.66 -3.84 11.37
C LEU A 90 14.08 -3.10 12.58
N SER A 91 14.38 -1.81 12.68
CA SER A 91 13.69 -0.95 13.64
C SER A 91 12.26 -0.64 13.15
N ASN A 92 11.35 -0.29 14.06
CA ASN A 92 9.98 0.12 13.68
C ASN A 92 9.98 1.28 12.68
N ILE A 93 10.93 2.20 12.78
CA ILE A 93 11.07 3.34 11.86
C ILE A 93 11.47 2.84 10.45
N ASP A 94 12.40 1.90 10.35
CA ASP A 94 12.80 1.33 9.05
C ASP A 94 11.66 0.54 8.40
N ILE A 95 10.89 -0.19 9.22
CA ILE A 95 9.69 -0.94 8.81
C ILE A 95 8.65 0.02 8.24
N GLU A 96 8.31 1.07 9.00
CA GLU A 96 7.34 2.07 8.58
C GLU A 96 7.79 2.79 7.30
N ARG A 97 9.07 3.18 7.21
CA ARG A 97 9.63 3.80 6.01
C ARG A 97 9.49 2.90 4.77
N ARG A 98 9.79 1.60 4.89
CA ARG A 98 9.64 0.65 3.77
C ARG A 98 8.19 0.48 3.35
N ALA A 99 7.27 0.41 4.31
CA ALA A 99 5.83 0.31 4.06
C ALA A 99 5.31 1.48 3.24
N TRP A 100 5.60 2.71 3.67
CA TRP A 100 5.19 3.92 2.97
C TRP A 100 5.89 4.07 1.61
N ALA A 101 7.14 3.64 1.48
CA ALA A 101 7.84 3.61 0.20
C ALA A 101 7.19 2.62 -0.78
N SER A 102 6.79 1.44 -0.31
CA SER A 102 6.04 0.45 -1.10
C SER A 102 4.71 1.03 -1.57
N LEU A 103 3.93 1.60 -0.65
CA LEU A 103 2.63 2.20 -0.96
C LEU A 103 2.75 3.39 -1.93
N LYS A 104 3.82 4.18 -1.81
CA LYS A 104 4.15 5.26 -2.77
C LYS A 104 4.45 4.69 -4.15
N ALA A 105 5.22 3.61 -4.25
CA ALA A 105 5.52 2.97 -5.53
C ALA A 105 4.24 2.44 -6.21
N ASP A 106 3.37 1.79 -5.44
CA ASP A 106 2.07 1.32 -5.93
C ASP A 106 1.20 2.50 -6.41
N PHE A 107 1.17 3.59 -5.64
CA PHE A 107 0.44 4.80 -6.02
C PHE A 107 0.98 5.42 -7.33
N TYR A 108 2.31 5.44 -7.51
CA TYR A 108 2.95 5.96 -8.72
C TYR A 108 2.67 5.08 -9.95
N ALA A 109 2.41 3.79 -9.74
CA ALA A 109 2.04 2.86 -10.81
C ALA A 109 0.59 3.02 -11.30
N LEU A 110 -0.28 3.65 -10.52
CA LEU A 110 -1.69 3.84 -10.88
C LEU A 110 -1.87 4.85 -12.01
N LYS A 111 -2.55 4.42 -13.08
CA LYS A 111 -2.94 5.26 -14.21
C LYS A 111 -4.45 5.10 -14.47
N PRO A 112 -5.26 6.16 -14.38
CA PRO A 112 -4.89 7.54 -14.02
C PRO A 112 -4.53 7.71 -12.53
N ILE A 113 -3.86 8.83 -12.18
CA ILE A 113 -3.61 9.20 -10.77
C ILE A 113 -4.94 9.28 -10.03
N ASN A 114 -5.00 8.72 -8.82
CA ASN A 114 -6.19 8.74 -7.99
C ASN A 114 -6.08 9.81 -6.87
N PRO A 115 -6.86 10.92 -6.94
CA PRO A 115 -6.85 11.98 -5.93
C PRO A 115 -7.25 11.51 -4.52
N LYS A 116 -8.10 10.48 -4.40
CA LYS A 116 -8.47 9.90 -3.10
C LYS A 116 -7.22 9.34 -2.39
N ILE A 117 -6.43 8.53 -3.09
CA ILE A 117 -5.20 7.94 -2.55
C ILE A 117 -4.19 9.03 -2.20
N PHE A 118 -4.03 10.04 -3.06
CA PHE A 118 -3.16 11.19 -2.75
C PHE A 118 -3.53 11.85 -1.42
N ASN A 119 -4.82 12.09 -1.17
CA ASN A 119 -5.27 12.72 0.07
C ASN A 119 -5.06 11.81 1.29
N GLU A 120 -5.31 10.51 1.17
CA GLU A 120 -5.03 9.53 2.24
C GLU A 120 -3.54 9.51 2.60
N LEU A 121 -2.66 9.44 1.60
CA LEU A 121 -1.21 9.49 1.82
C LEU A 121 -0.80 10.79 2.51
N LYS A 122 -1.29 11.94 2.02
CA LYS A 122 -0.99 13.25 2.59
C LYS A 122 -1.47 13.40 4.03
N GLN A 123 -2.60 12.78 4.38
CA GLN A 123 -3.20 12.89 5.71
C GLN A 123 -2.52 11.98 6.73
N TYR A 124 -2.19 10.75 6.36
CA TYR A 124 -1.79 9.71 7.31
C TYR A 124 -0.29 9.39 7.31
N MET A 125 0.46 9.75 6.28
CA MET A 125 1.90 9.52 6.26
C MET A 125 2.60 10.37 7.33
N PRO A 126 3.47 9.78 8.18
CA PRO A 126 4.24 10.54 9.16
C PRO A 126 5.12 11.60 8.48
N LYS A 127 5.15 12.81 9.05
CA LYS A 127 5.89 13.94 8.49
C LYS A 127 7.36 13.64 8.18
N LYS A 128 8.06 12.97 9.10
CA LYS A 128 9.46 12.58 8.91
C LYS A 128 9.65 11.65 7.71
N ILE A 129 8.74 10.70 7.54
CA ILE A 129 8.78 9.77 6.39
C ILE A 129 8.43 10.50 5.10
N ALA A 130 7.45 11.42 5.13
CA ALA A 130 7.13 12.25 3.97
C ALA A 130 8.33 13.13 3.55
N GLU A 131 9.01 13.75 4.52
CA GLU A 131 10.22 14.55 4.28
C GLU A 131 11.34 13.70 3.65
N GLU A 132 11.56 12.48 4.12
CA GLU A 132 12.55 11.55 3.56
C GLU A 132 12.18 11.07 2.16
N LEU A 133 10.92 10.65 1.93
CA LEU A 133 10.48 10.05 0.67
C LEU A 133 10.27 11.07 -0.45
N PHE A 134 9.88 12.30 -0.08
CA PHE A 134 9.60 13.36 -1.03
C PHE A 134 10.61 14.50 -0.93
N GLY A 135 11.64 14.47 -0.10
CA GLY A 135 12.58 15.59 0.06
C GLY A 135 11.89 16.89 0.46
N GLY A 136 10.88 16.81 1.33
CA GLY A 136 10.04 17.93 1.77
C GLY A 136 8.55 17.57 1.91
N ASN A 137 7.69 18.58 1.92
CA ASN A 137 6.23 18.37 1.99
C ASN A 137 5.71 17.63 0.75
N MET A 138 4.81 16.68 0.97
CA MET A 138 4.11 15.99 -0.10
C MET A 138 3.11 16.94 -0.78
N THR A 139 3.40 17.32 -2.03
CA THR A 139 2.51 18.13 -2.86
C THR A 139 2.19 17.41 -4.16
N ILE A 140 1.04 17.73 -4.74
CA ILE A 140 0.62 17.12 -5.99
C ILE A 140 1.49 17.60 -7.16
N GLU A 141 1.99 18.83 -7.12
CA GLU A 141 2.91 19.37 -8.12
C GLU A 141 4.20 18.53 -8.18
N LYS A 142 4.72 18.12 -7.02
CA LYS A 142 5.92 17.29 -6.94
C LYS A 142 5.70 15.89 -7.50
N ILE A 143 4.58 15.26 -7.16
CA ILE A 143 4.21 13.94 -7.66
C ILE A 143 4.03 13.97 -9.18
N LEU A 144 3.35 14.99 -9.70
CA LEU A 144 3.18 15.17 -11.14
C LEU A 144 4.51 15.40 -11.85
N ALA A 145 5.41 16.19 -11.26
CA ALA A 145 6.77 16.37 -11.79
C ALA A 145 7.56 15.06 -11.82
N ASP A 146 7.53 14.27 -10.74
CA ASP A 146 8.18 12.96 -10.68
C ASP A 146 7.64 11.99 -11.75
N LEU A 147 6.34 12.07 -12.04
CA LEU A 147 5.66 11.24 -13.03
C LEU A 147 5.71 11.80 -14.46
N GLN A 148 6.29 12.99 -14.66
CA GLN A 148 6.28 13.73 -15.92
C GLN A 148 4.88 13.95 -16.50
N LEU A 149 3.93 14.28 -15.63
CA LEU A 149 2.53 14.53 -15.99
C LEU A 149 2.17 16.00 -15.83
N GLU A 150 1.32 16.49 -16.74
CA GLU A 150 0.74 17.82 -16.62
C GLU A 150 -0.36 17.89 -15.57
N ARG A 151 -0.58 19.10 -15.04
CA ARG A 151 -1.55 19.35 -13.96
C ARG A 151 -2.99 18.95 -14.31
N HIS A 152 -3.38 19.12 -15.57
CA HIS A 152 -4.73 18.83 -16.02
C HIS A 152 -5.11 17.34 -15.86
N HIS A 153 -4.13 16.42 -15.86
CA HIS A 153 -4.38 15.01 -15.60
C HIS A 153 -4.91 14.75 -14.18
N TYR A 154 -4.42 15.50 -13.20
CA TYR A 154 -4.93 15.41 -11.82
C TYR A 154 -6.24 16.15 -11.66
N ASP A 155 -6.34 17.37 -12.17
CA ASP A 155 -7.53 18.22 -11.97
C ASP A 155 -8.78 17.59 -12.59
N TYR A 156 -8.64 16.93 -13.74
CA TYR A 156 -9.73 16.17 -14.37
C TYR A 156 -10.22 15.03 -13.45
N GLN A 157 -9.32 14.22 -12.91
CA GLN A 157 -9.67 13.13 -11.99
C GLN A 157 -10.28 13.65 -10.69
N ALA A 158 -9.75 14.76 -10.17
CA ALA A 158 -10.27 15.41 -8.96
C ALA A 158 -11.69 15.96 -9.18
N LYS A 159 -11.96 16.51 -10.37
CA LYS A 159 -13.30 16.96 -10.76
C LYS A 159 -14.27 15.78 -10.87
N LEU A 160 -13.90 14.73 -11.60
CA LEU A 160 -14.72 13.52 -11.73
C LEU A 160 -15.09 12.92 -10.37
N GLN A 161 -14.14 12.82 -9.44
CA GLN A 161 -14.42 12.29 -8.10
C GLN A 161 -15.38 13.16 -7.29
N ARG A 162 -15.33 14.49 -7.43
CA ARG A 162 -16.28 15.40 -6.78
C ARG A 162 -17.69 15.21 -7.35
N GLU A 163 -17.80 15.11 -8.67
CA GLU A 163 -19.08 14.92 -9.37
C GLU A 163 -19.70 13.54 -9.03
N HIS A 164 -18.89 12.48 -8.95
CA HIS A 164 -19.37 11.16 -8.51
C HIS A 164 -19.85 11.14 -7.05
N ARG A 165 -19.27 11.97 -6.16
CA ARG A 165 -19.78 12.14 -4.79
C ARG A 165 -21.10 12.91 -4.73
N GLN A 166 -21.40 13.74 -5.73
CA GLN A 166 -22.63 14.52 -5.79
C GLN A 166 -23.81 13.71 -6.35
N TYR A 167 -23.54 12.62 -7.09
CA TYR A 167 -24.58 11.69 -7.52
C TYR A 167 -24.99 10.78 -6.36
N THR A 168 -25.81 11.31 -5.44
CA THR A 168 -26.58 10.49 -4.52
C THR A 168 -27.75 9.92 -5.31
N PHE A 169 -27.85 8.59 -5.38
CA PHE A 169 -29.06 7.96 -5.93
C PHE A 169 -30.25 8.52 -5.13
N PRO A 170 -31.29 9.05 -5.79
CA PRO A 170 -32.43 9.58 -5.05
C PRO A 170 -32.96 8.47 -4.16
N LEU A 171 -33.30 8.81 -2.92
CA LEU A 171 -33.93 7.84 -2.03
C LEU A 171 -35.20 7.33 -2.71
N PHE A 172 -35.57 6.07 -2.47
CA PHE A 172 -36.78 5.50 -3.06
C PHE A 172 -38.03 6.34 -2.75
N SER A 173 -38.05 7.00 -1.58
CA SER A 173 -39.07 7.98 -1.21
C SER A 173 -39.09 9.21 -2.12
N GLN A 174 -37.93 9.70 -2.55
CA GLN A 174 -37.81 10.83 -3.48
C GLN A 174 -38.29 10.43 -4.88
N LEU A 175 -37.98 9.20 -5.34
CA LEU A 175 -38.48 8.68 -6.62
C LEU A 175 -40.01 8.49 -6.61
N ILE A 176 -40.59 8.05 -5.48
CA ILE A 176 -42.04 7.96 -5.31
C ILE A 176 -42.66 9.35 -5.34
N GLN A 177 -42.05 10.31 -4.64
CA GLN A 177 -42.53 11.69 -4.60
C GLN A 177 -42.51 12.32 -6.00
N GLU A 178 -41.44 12.13 -6.76
CA GLU A 178 -41.30 12.61 -8.15
C GLU A 178 -42.33 11.97 -9.10
N ALA A 179 -42.69 10.70 -8.87
CA ALA A 179 -43.74 10.01 -9.62
C ALA A 179 -45.17 10.46 -9.24
N LEU A 180 -45.36 10.91 -8.00
CA LEU A 180 -46.65 11.41 -7.49
C LEU A 180 -46.86 12.89 -7.82
N ASP A 181 -45.78 13.68 -7.86
CA ASP A 181 -45.84 15.13 -8.08
C ASP A 181 -46.00 15.49 -9.56
N GLY A 182 -45.70 14.57 -10.49
CA GLY A 182 -45.98 14.71 -11.92
C GLY A 182 -45.16 15.80 -12.63
N TYR A 183 -44.93 15.63 -13.93
CA TYR A 183 -44.43 16.72 -14.79
C TYR A 183 -45.50 17.79 -15.01
#